data_AF-A0A9R0UAX8-F1
#
_entry.id   AF-A0A9R0UAX8-F1
#
_cell.length_a   1.000
_cell.length_b   1.000
_cell.length_c   1.000
_cell.angle_alpha   90.00
_cell.angle_beta   90.00
_cell.angle_gamma   90.00
#
_symmetry.space_group_name_H-M   'P 1'
#
loop_
_entity.id
_entity.type
_entity.pdbx_description
1 polymer ?
#
loop_
_entity_poly.entity_id
_entity_poly.type
_entity_poly.pdbx_seq_one_letter_code
_entity_poly.pdbx_strand_id
1 'polypeptide(L)'
;MEEMPAWKVKLVRVVVWVLFGVIFGLLPVIIAAFRDSVSPEGLNLDKMLGSGELLIVGAVIAAGATGELFASSRGRSTDGIVANLMWIFAGFAVIAAFAADTILYLIAVGPSHSAMTSLSLIFFSATVVGTTIAVGTAA
;
A
#
# COMPACT_ATOMS: atom_id res chain seq x y z
N MET A 1 5.29 29.20 19.91
CA MET A 1 4.83 28.11 19.02
C MET A 1 4.59 26.93 19.94
N GLU A 2 3.33 26.53 20.10
CA GLU A 2 2.94 25.47 21.04
C GLU A 2 3.49 24.14 20.50
N GLU A 3 4.42 23.52 21.22
CA GLU A 3 5.03 22.27 20.77
C GLU A 3 3.97 21.17 20.77
N MET A 4 3.64 20.68 19.58
CA MET A 4 2.65 19.63 19.43
C MET A 4 3.19 18.32 20.04
N PRO A 5 2.41 17.61 20.86
CA PRO A 5 2.83 16.32 21.40
C PRO A 5 3.10 15.32 20.28
N ALA A 6 4.16 14.53 20.41
CA ALA A 6 4.70 13.66 19.36
C ALA A 6 3.63 12.78 18.68
N TRP A 7 2.70 12.19 19.44
CA TRP A 7 1.64 11.34 18.91
C TRP A 7 0.69 12.04 17.92
N LYS A 8 0.49 13.37 18.05
CA LYS A 8 -0.31 14.14 17.10
C LYS A 8 0.39 14.26 15.76
N VAL A 9 1.71 14.48 15.77
CA VAL A 9 2.53 14.51 14.54
C VAL A 9 2.47 13.16 13.83
N LYS A 10 2.50 12.06 14.60
CA LYS A 10 2.35 10.69 14.07
C LYS A 10 1.01 10.49 13.38
N LEU A 11 -0.06 10.87 14.08
CA LEU A 11 -1.42 10.73 13.58
C LEU A 11 -1.62 11.53 12.29
N VAL A 12 -1.14 12.78 12.24
CA VAL A 12 -1.23 13.62 11.04
C VAL A 12 -0.51 12.98 9.86
N ARG A 13 0.68 12.41 10.05
CA ARG A 13 1.40 11.70 8.98
C ARG A 13 0.65 10.48 8.46
N VAL A 14 0.15 9.63 9.37
CA VAL A 14 -0.65 8.46 8.99
C VAL A 14 -1.90 8.89 8.24
N VAL A 15 -2.62 9.91 8.73
CA VAL A 15 -3.83 10.42 8.09
C VAL A 15 -3.53 11.00 6.71
N VAL A 16 -2.46 11.80 6.56
CA VAL A 16 -2.04 12.33 5.26
C VAL A 16 -1.65 11.19 4.31
N TRP A 17 -0.92 10.19 4.79
CA TRP A 17 -0.55 9.03 3.98
C TRP A 17 -1.79 8.20 3.54
N VAL A 18 -2.76 7.97 4.43
CA VAL A 18 -4.01 7.29 4.06
C VAL A 18 -4.79 8.12 3.05
N LEU A 19 -5.02 9.42 3.33
CA LEU A 19 -5.85 10.28 2.50
C LEU A 19 -5.22 10.58 1.14
N PHE A 20 -3.91 10.78 1.06
CA PHE A 20 -3.22 11.16 -0.18
C PHE A 20 -2.48 10.01 -0.86
N GLY A 21 -2.00 9.01 -0.12
CA GLY A 21 -1.34 7.85 -0.68
C GLY A 21 -2.34 6.76 -1.06
N VAL A 22 -3.13 6.29 -0.10
CA VAL A 22 -4.04 5.16 -0.31
C VAL A 22 -5.27 5.56 -1.14
N ILE A 23 -5.98 6.62 -0.77
CA ILE A 23 -7.23 7.01 -1.46
C ILE A 23 -6.97 7.49 -2.89
N PHE A 24 -5.97 8.35 -3.12
CA PHE A 24 -5.63 8.76 -4.48
C PHE A 24 -4.94 7.64 -5.29
N GLY A 25 -4.18 6.75 -4.63
CA GLY A 25 -3.63 5.55 -5.27
C GLY A 25 -4.73 4.60 -5.76
N LEU A 26 -5.85 4.52 -5.06
CA LEU A 26 -7.04 3.76 -5.45
C LEU A 26 -7.88 4.43 -6.55
N LEU A 27 -7.65 5.72 -6.84
CA LEU A 27 -8.47 6.49 -7.78
C LEU A 27 -8.56 5.85 -9.18
N PRO A 28 -7.48 5.34 -9.80
CA PRO A 28 -7.55 4.67 -11.10
C PRO A 28 -8.47 3.44 -11.08
N VAL A 29 -8.44 2.66 -9.99
CA VAL A 29 -9.29 1.47 -9.80
C VAL A 29 -10.75 1.87 -9.59
N ILE A 30 -11.00 2.93 -8.81
CA ILE A 30 -12.35 3.47 -8.61
C ILE A 30 -12.91 3.97 -9.95
N ILE A 31 -12.12 4.68 -10.75
CA ILE A 31 -12.55 5.17 -12.08
C ILE A 31 -12.83 4.00 -13.02
N ALA A 32 -12.00 2.96 -13.02
CA ALA A 32 -12.23 1.74 -13.80
C ALA A 32 -13.54 1.04 -13.36
N ALA A 33 -13.83 0.98 -12.05
CA ALA A 33 -15.05 0.38 -11.52
C ALA A 33 -16.30 1.17 -11.91
N PHE A 34 -16.23 2.49 -11.83
CA PHE A 34 -17.31 3.36 -12.32
C PHE A 34 -17.52 3.20 -13.83
N ARG A 35 -16.45 3.16 -14.63
CA ARG A 35 -16.55 2.97 -16.08
C ARG A 35 -17.21 1.64 -16.42
N ASP A 36 -16.86 0.54 -15.75
CA ASP A 36 -17.44 -0.78 -16.01
C ASP A 36 -18.89 -0.87 -15.52
N SER A 37 -19.24 -0.18 -14.42
CA SER A 37 -20.62 -0.11 -13.91
C SER A 37 -21.61 0.60 -14.85
N VAL A 38 -21.12 1.51 -15.70
CA VAL A 38 -21.92 2.21 -16.71
C VAL A 38 -21.91 1.45 -18.04
N SER A 39 -21.09 0.41 -18.17
CA SER A 39 -21.06 -0.43 -19.37
C SER A 39 -22.29 -1.35 -19.45
N PRO A 40 -22.74 -1.72 -20.67
CA PRO A 40 -23.86 -2.64 -20.86
C PRO A 40 -23.65 -4.03 -20.25
N GLU A 41 -22.40 -4.41 -19.98
CA GLU A 41 -22.01 -5.70 -19.39
C GLU A 41 -22.18 -5.73 -17.86
N GLY A 42 -22.44 -4.58 -17.23
CA GLY A 42 -22.52 -4.44 -15.78
C GLY A 42 -21.15 -4.53 -15.09
N LEU A 43 -21.17 -4.46 -13.75
CA LEU A 43 -19.96 -4.41 -12.93
C LEU A 43 -19.31 -5.81 -12.84
N ASN A 44 -18.24 -6.04 -13.60
CA ASN A 44 -17.52 -7.31 -13.63
C ASN A 44 -16.23 -7.26 -12.78
N LEU A 45 -16.39 -7.47 -11.48
CA LEU A 45 -15.28 -7.45 -10.51
C LEU A 45 -14.20 -8.49 -10.83
N ASP A 46 -14.55 -9.66 -11.39
CA ASP A 46 -13.57 -10.69 -11.75
C ASP A 46 -12.65 -10.25 -12.90
N LYS A 47 -13.17 -9.44 -13.83
CA LYS A 47 -12.38 -8.87 -14.93
C LYS A 47 -11.45 -7.77 -14.44
N MET A 48 -11.95 -6.92 -13.56
CA MET A 48 -11.18 -5.82 -12.95
C MET A 48 -10.10 -6.31 -11.97
N LEU A 49 -10.41 -7.32 -11.16
CA LEU A 49 -9.46 -7.89 -10.20
C LEU A 49 -8.49 -8.85 -10.90
N GLY A 50 -8.95 -9.53 -11.95
CA GLY A 50 -8.14 -10.39 -12.80
C GLY A 50 -7.16 -9.64 -13.70
N SER A 51 -7.33 -8.33 -13.92
CA SER A 51 -6.41 -7.50 -14.72
C SER A 51 -5.15 -7.05 -13.96
N GLY A 52 -5.05 -7.38 -12.67
CA GLY A 52 -3.90 -7.02 -11.82
C GLY A 52 -3.88 -5.54 -11.40
N GLU A 53 -4.96 -4.79 -11.64
CA GLU A 53 -5.08 -3.39 -11.20
C GLU A 53 -4.89 -3.22 -9.69
N LEU A 54 -5.38 -4.17 -8.89
CA LEU A 54 -5.20 -4.16 -7.44
C LEU A 54 -3.73 -4.29 -7.02
N LEU A 55 -2.94 -5.02 -7.79
CA LEU A 55 -1.50 -5.22 -7.55
C LEU A 55 -0.72 -3.94 -7.85
N ILE A 56 -1.08 -3.21 -8.91
CA ILE A 56 -0.50 -1.87 -9.16
C ILE A 56 -0.77 -0.94 -7.98
N VAL A 57 -2.00 -0.92 -7.46
CA VAL A 57 -2.31 -0.06 -6.31
C VAL A 57 -1.54 -0.51 -5.07
N GLY A 58 -1.43 -1.81 -4.80
CA GLY A 58 -0.59 -2.36 -3.74
C GLY A 58 0.85 -1.87 -3.84
N ALA A 59 1.44 -1.95 -5.03
CA ALA A 59 2.78 -1.45 -5.31
C ALA A 59 2.90 0.07 -5.05
N VAL A 60 1.93 0.89 -5.46
CA VAL A 60 1.95 2.34 -5.19
C VAL A 60 1.88 2.63 -3.68
N ILE A 61 1.03 1.91 -2.94
CA ILE A 61 0.90 2.04 -1.49
C ILE A 61 2.22 1.65 -0.79
N ALA A 62 2.83 0.54 -1.21
CA ALA A 62 4.12 0.08 -0.68
C ALA A 62 5.26 1.08 -0.98
N ALA A 63 5.31 1.65 -2.19
CA ALA A 63 6.26 2.69 -2.55
C ALA A 63 6.07 3.95 -1.68
N GLY A 64 4.82 4.37 -1.44
CA GLY A 64 4.51 5.49 -0.55
C GLY A 64 4.94 5.24 0.90
N ALA A 65 4.67 4.05 1.44
CA ALA A 65 5.11 3.65 2.78
C ALA A 65 6.65 3.60 2.90
N THR A 66 7.33 3.18 1.83
CA THR A 66 8.79 3.22 1.75
C THR A 66 9.31 4.65 1.88
N GLY A 67 8.69 5.61 1.19
CA GLY A 67 9.02 7.04 1.28
C GLY A 67 8.89 7.59 2.71
N GLU A 68 7.81 7.25 3.41
CA GLU A 68 7.60 7.65 4.82
C GLU A 68 8.63 7.04 5.76
N LEU A 69 8.99 5.76 5.55
CA LEU A 69 10.07 5.12 6.29
C LEU A 69 11.39 5.87 6.09
N PHE A 70 11.76 6.20 4.85
CA PHE A 70 12.97 7.00 4.58
C PHE A 70 12.91 8.40 5.22
N ALA A 71 11.76 9.07 5.15
CA ALA A 71 11.58 10.40 5.75
C ALA A 71 11.71 10.37 7.30
N SER A 72 11.26 9.28 7.94
CA SER A 72 11.39 9.08 9.39
C SER A 72 12.82 8.82 9.87
N SER A 73 13.72 8.35 8.99
CA SER A 73 15.10 8.01 9.36
C SER A 73 15.92 9.21 9.86
N ARG A 74 15.57 10.44 9.43
CA ARG A 74 16.33 11.67 9.74
C ARG A 74 16.14 12.22 11.16
N GLY A 75 15.20 11.68 11.94
CA GLY A 75 14.87 12.20 13.28
C GLY A 75 14.81 11.16 14.39
N ARG A 76 15.20 9.90 14.13
CA ARG A 76 15.07 8.83 15.11
C ARG A 76 16.28 8.80 16.06
N SER A 77 16.03 8.92 17.37
CA SER A 77 17.04 8.67 18.40
C SER A 77 17.38 7.19 18.45
N THR A 78 18.67 6.86 18.47
CA THR A 78 19.22 5.49 18.33
C THR A 78 19.08 4.63 19.59
N ASP A 79 18.35 5.09 20.61
CA ASP A 79 18.43 4.57 21.98
C ASP A 79 17.79 3.18 22.18
N GLY A 80 17.05 2.67 21.19
CA GLY A 80 16.38 1.36 21.26
C GLY A 80 16.76 0.41 20.13
N ILE A 81 17.62 -0.57 20.41
CA ILE A 81 18.01 -1.60 19.44
C ILE A 81 16.81 -2.37 18.88
N VAL A 82 15.79 -2.64 19.72
CA VAL A 82 14.56 -3.33 19.32
C VAL A 82 13.72 -2.47 18.36
N ALA A 83 13.61 -1.17 18.62
CA ALA A 83 12.87 -0.25 17.75
C ALA A 83 13.57 -0.09 16.37
N ASN A 84 14.90 -0.08 16.35
CA ASN A 84 15.67 -0.06 15.11
C ASN A 84 15.50 -1.36 14.30
N LEU A 85 15.54 -2.52 14.96
CA LEU A 85 15.30 -3.80 14.30
C LEU A 85 13.88 -3.91 13.74
N MET A 86 12.87 -3.46 14.49
CA MET A 86 11.47 -3.42 14.01
C MET A 86 11.31 -2.53 12.78
N TRP A 87 11.98 -1.36 12.76
CA TRP A 87 11.93 -0.46 11.60
C TRP A 87 12.64 -1.02 10.37
N ILE A 88 13.81 -1.66 10.54
CA ILE A 88 14.52 -2.33 9.45
C ILE A 88 13.65 -3.45 8.88
N PHE A 89 13.05 -4.27 9.75
CA PHE A 89 12.18 -5.37 9.33
C PHE A 89 10.93 -4.84 8.61
N ALA A 90 10.32 -3.77 9.12
CA ALA A 90 9.20 -3.09 8.47
C ALA A 90 9.58 -2.54 7.08
N GLY A 91 10.77 -1.95 6.93
CA GLY A 91 11.28 -1.49 5.64
C GLY A 91 11.49 -2.63 4.64
N PHE A 92 12.11 -3.73 5.06
CA PHE A 92 12.27 -4.90 4.21
C PHE A 92 10.92 -5.53 3.83
N ALA A 93 9.97 -5.60 4.77
CA ALA A 93 8.64 -6.13 4.50
C ALA A 93 7.86 -5.29 3.47
N VAL A 94 7.96 -3.95 3.55
CA VAL A 94 7.32 -3.05 2.57
C VAL A 94 7.96 -3.17 1.19
N ILE A 95 9.30 -3.26 1.10
CA ILE A 95 10.00 -3.46 -0.17
C ILE A 95 9.67 -4.84 -0.77
N ALA A 96 9.58 -5.88 0.06
CA ALA A 96 9.19 -7.21 -0.37
C ALA A 96 7.74 -7.24 -0.89
N ALA A 97 6.82 -6.53 -0.23
CA ALA A 97 5.44 -6.36 -0.69
C ALA A 97 5.37 -5.64 -2.04
N PHE A 98 6.11 -4.54 -2.20
CA PHE A 98 6.24 -3.84 -3.49
C PHE A 98 6.73 -4.75 -4.61
N ALA A 99 7.79 -5.52 -4.35
CA ALA A 99 8.36 -6.45 -5.31
C ALA A 99 7.38 -7.58 -5.65
N ALA A 100 6.69 -8.14 -4.65
CA ALA A 100 5.70 -9.20 -4.84
C ALA A 100 4.51 -8.70 -5.67
N ASP A 101 3.96 -7.53 -5.36
CA ASP A 101 2.87 -6.91 -6.12
C ASP A 101 3.28 -6.66 -7.58
N THR A 102 4.50 -6.16 -7.80
CA THR A 102 5.03 -5.90 -9.15
C THR A 102 5.26 -7.18 -9.95
N ILE A 103 5.88 -8.20 -9.33
CA ILE A 103 6.15 -9.50 -9.98
C ILE A 103 4.83 -10.19 -10.33
N LEU A 104 3.87 -10.18 -9.40
CA LEU A 104 2.57 -10.81 -9.60
C LEU A 104 1.76 -10.09 -10.69
N TYR A 105 1.86 -8.76 -10.78
CA TYR A 105 1.28 -7.99 -11.88
C TYR A 105 1.86 -8.40 -13.25
N LEU A 106 3.18 -8.57 -13.35
CA LEU A 106 3.83 -9.01 -14.59
C LEU A 106 3.38 -10.41 -15.03
N ILE A 107 3.07 -11.30 -14.08
CA ILE A 107 2.59 -12.66 -14.34
C ILE A 107 1.09 -12.68 -14.67
N ALA A 108 0.30 -11.77 -14.09
CA ALA A 108 -1.15 -11.67 -14.29
C ALA A 108 -1.57 -11.31 -15.72
N VAL A 109 -0.63 -10.91 -16.58
CA VAL A 109 -0.84 -10.71 -18.02
C VAL A 109 -1.14 -12.05 -18.76
N GLY A 110 -1.02 -13.21 -18.09
CA GLY A 110 -1.31 -14.56 -18.61
C GLY A 110 -2.51 -15.29 -17.95
N PRO A 111 -3.03 -16.36 -18.58
CA PRO A 111 -4.45 -16.52 -18.95
C PRO A 111 -5.43 -17.18 -17.93
N SER A 112 -5.49 -16.76 -16.66
CA SER A 112 -6.56 -17.27 -15.74
C SER A 112 -7.10 -16.23 -14.77
N HIS A 113 -8.30 -15.69 -15.07
CA HIS A 113 -8.91 -14.55 -14.35
C HIS A 113 -9.32 -14.87 -12.89
N SER A 114 -9.78 -16.10 -12.61
CA SER A 114 -10.28 -16.48 -11.27
C SER A 114 -9.17 -16.66 -10.23
N ALA A 115 -8.05 -17.28 -10.61
CA ALA A 115 -6.88 -17.43 -9.73
C ALA A 115 -6.20 -16.08 -9.45
N MET A 116 -6.12 -15.21 -10.46
CA MET A 116 -5.51 -13.88 -10.32
C MET A 116 -6.34 -12.93 -9.45
N THR A 117 -7.67 -13.04 -9.49
CA THR A 117 -8.57 -12.27 -8.62
C THR A 117 -8.31 -12.57 -7.14
N SER A 118 -8.23 -13.86 -6.78
CA SER A 118 -8.01 -14.28 -5.40
C SER A 118 -6.62 -13.89 -4.89
N LEU A 119 -5.59 -14.06 -5.72
CA LEU A 119 -4.22 -13.66 -5.37
C LEU A 119 -4.09 -12.15 -5.21
N SER A 120 -4.68 -11.36 -6.11
CA SER A 120 -4.63 -9.90 -6.05
C SER A 120 -5.25 -9.34 -4.77
N LEU A 121 -6.39 -9.91 -4.33
CA LEU A 121 -7.03 -9.51 -3.08
C LEU A 121 -6.17 -9.82 -1.84
N ILE A 122 -5.56 -11.01 -1.79
CA ILE A 122 -4.73 -11.44 -0.66
C ILE A 122 -3.49 -10.57 -0.56
N PHE A 123 -2.76 -10.40 -1.67
CA PHE A 123 -1.53 -9.61 -1.70
C PHE A 123 -1.80 -8.14 -1.42
N PHE A 124 -2.82 -7.55 -2.06
CA PHE A 124 -3.21 -6.17 -1.79
C PHE A 124 -3.57 -5.95 -0.30
N SER A 125 -4.36 -6.84 0.29
CA SER A 125 -4.75 -6.73 1.71
C SER A 125 -3.54 -6.85 2.63
N ALA A 126 -2.65 -7.80 2.34
CA ALA A 126 -1.40 -7.97 3.08
C ALA A 126 -0.50 -6.73 2.96
N THR A 127 -0.39 -6.15 1.76
CA THR A 127 0.36 -4.92 1.52
C THR A 127 -0.23 -3.75 2.29
N VAL A 128 -1.54 -3.54 2.28
CA VAL A 128 -2.19 -2.45 3.03
C VAL A 128 -1.96 -2.59 4.54
N VAL A 129 -2.16 -3.80 5.09
CA VAL A 129 -1.96 -4.04 6.53
C VAL A 129 -0.48 -3.88 6.91
N GLY A 130 0.44 -4.47 6.13
CA GLY A 130 1.87 -4.40 6.38
C GLY A 130 2.42 -2.97 6.29
N THR A 131 2.00 -2.21 5.29
CA THR A 131 2.40 -0.81 5.11
C THR A 131 1.84 0.11 6.19
N THR A 132 0.60 -0.13 6.65
CA THR A 132 0.01 0.62 7.77
C THR A 132 0.81 0.42 9.06
N ILE A 133 1.17 -0.82 9.37
CA ILE A 133 2.00 -1.14 10.54
C ILE A 133 3.38 -0.48 10.39
N ALA A 134 3.99 -0.60 9.21
CA ALA A 134 5.31 -0.03 8.94
C ALA A 134 5.32 1.50 9.12
N VAL A 135 4.37 2.22 8.51
CA VAL A 135 4.23 3.67 8.65
C VAL A 135 3.91 4.04 10.10
N GLY A 136 3.08 3.27 10.80
CA GLY A 136 2.79 3.47 12.23
C GLY A 136 4.03 3.34 13.14
N THR A 137 5.00 2.50 12.78
CA THR A 137 6.29 2.40 13.48
C THR A 137 7.30 3.49 13.05
N ALA A 138 7.13 4.04 11.85
CA ALA A 138 7.96 5.09 11.26
C ALA A 138 7.62 6.48 11.81
N ALA A 139 6.33 6.73 12.02
CA ALA A 139 5.80 7.92 12.65
C ALA A 139 6.24 7.99 14.11
#